data_AF-A0AAW8AMG8-F1
#
_entry.id   AF-A0AAW8AMG8-F1
#
_cell.length_a   1.000
_cell.length_b   1.000
_cell.length_c   1.000
_cell.angle_alpha   90.00
_cell.angle_beta   90.00
_cell.angle_gamma   90.00
#
_symmetry.space_group_name_H-M   'P 1'
#
loop_
_entity.id
_entity.type
_entity.pdbx_description
1 polymer ?
#
loop_
_entity_poly.entity_id
_entity_poly.type
_entity_poly.pdbx_seq_one_letter_code
_entity_poly.pdbx_strand_id
1 'polypeptide(L)'
;MKPTKKVNTQLASKRPFHTKEVMIRPHPPLFKIYQCYAQILNASQLPTHFQHDLNLVSTTKLTQAELFATDNFLLVYMAQQQNIRVKAHPILEADIDLVQVQYQLSTSLFKLMTELKINPQVLNPDRLLQNLNQSLSKQAIYDVNQKLYDKPRCSVSLNLLAKLIDCSRNQLLYRQKQINGAHDLRIQALKNKCKALTSAQPCASQFWNLTHEN
;
A
#
# COMPACT_ATOMS: atom_id res chain seq x y z
N MET A 1 53.87 -15.83 -11.18
CA MET A 1 52.76 -14.91 -11.53
C MET A 1 51.46 -15.43 -10.94
N LYS A 2 50.76 -14.59 -10.18
CA LYS A 2 49.34 -14.74 -9.81
C LYS A 2 48.48 -14.44 -11.07
N PRO A 3 47.23 -14.95 -11.16
CA PRO A 3 46.15 -14.27 -10.44
C PRO A 3 45.29 -15.22 -9.61
N THR A 4 45.33 -14.96 -8.30
CA THR A 4 44.24 -15.21 -7.36
C THR A 4 42.95 -14.56 -7.89
N LYS A 5 41.95 -15.38 -8.24
CA LYS A 5 40.56 -14.93 -8.28
C LYS A 5 40.16 -14.57 -6.85
N LYS A 6 40.27 -13.29 -6.50
CA LYS A 6 39.52 -12.73 -5.37
C LYS A 6 38.05 -12.90 -5.71
N VAL A 7 37.41 -13.89 -5.10
CA VAL A 7 35.97 -13.86 -4.89
C VAL A 7 35.72 -12.59 -4.09
N ASN A 8 35.16 -11.56 -4.73
CA ASN A 8 34.71 -10.36 -4.04
C ASN A 8 33.53 -10.78 -3.15
N THR A 9 33.83 -11.22 -1.94
CA THR A 9 32.91 -11.24 -0.80
C THR A 9 32.61 -9.78 -0.45
N GLN A 10 31.79 -9.13 -1.27
CA GLN A 10 31.13 -7.86 -0.94
C GLN A 10 29.74 -8.09 -0.33
N LEU A 11 29.37 -9.34 -0.03
CA LEU A 11 28.29 -9.58 0.92
C LEU A 11 28.81 -9.29 2.34
N ALA A 12 28.06 -8.49 3.09
CA ALA A 12 28.33 -7.96 4.43
C ALA A 12 29.08 -6.61 4.54
N SER A 13 29.24 -5.84 3.46
CA SER A 13 29.55 -4.42 3.67
C SER A 13 28.29 -3.71 4.17
N LYS A 14 28.23 -3.39 5.48
CA LYS A 14 27.23 -2.47 6.09
C LYS A 14 27.31 -1.04 5.51
N ARG A 15 27.98 -0.86 4.36
CA ARG A 15 28.25 0.44 3.77
C ARG A 15 27.04 0.87 2.96
N PRO A 16 26.56 2.11 3.14
CA PRO A 16 25.45 2.64 2.38
C PRO A 16 25.79 2.68 0.88
N PHE A 17 24.82 2.39 0.03
CA PHE A 17 24.92 2.58 -1.42
C PHE A 17 23.70 3.32 -1.98
N HIS A 18 23.83 3.87 -3.19
CA HIS A 18 22.81 4.69 -3.85
C HIS A 18 22.15 3.95 -5.03
N THR A 19 20.82 3.98 -5.10
CA THR A 19 20.01 3.09 -5.97
C THR A 19 19.62 3.70 -7.33
N LYS A 20 20.43 4.56 -7.96
CA LYS A 20 20.00 5.33 -9.15
C LYS A 20 19.53 4.48 -10.35
N GLU A 21 19.89 3.20 -10.39
CA GLU A 21 19.51 2.22 -11.43
C GLU A 21 18.84 0.96 -10.87
N VAL A 22 18.56 0.92 -9.56
CA VAL A 22 18.03 -0.28 -8.88
C VAL A 22 16.61 -0.02 -8.42
N MET A 23 15.69 -0.89 -8.84
CA MET A 23 14.28 -0.76 -8.48
C MET A 23 14.06 -1.21 -7.04
N ILE A 24 13.54 -0.31 -6.20
CA ILE A 24 13.20 -0.62 -4.81
C ILE A 24 11.74 -1.05 -4.75
N ARG A 25 11.50 -2.22 -4.17
CA ARG A 25 10.18 -2.79 -3.96
C ARG A 25 9.96 -3.09 -2.47
N PRO A 26 8.73 -3.07 -1.97
CA PRO A 26 8.47 -3.63 -0.64
C PRO A 26 8.85 -5.11 -0.61
N HIS A 27 9.40 -5.57 0.50
CA HIS A 27 9.65 -6.99 0.74
C HIS A 27 8.34 -7.79 0.61
N PRO A 28 8.30 -8.90 -0.16
CA PRO A 28 7.02 -9.51 -0.56
C PRO A 28 6.05 -9.88 0.58
N PRO A 29 6.51 -10.42 1.73
CA PRO A 29 5.64 -10.65 2.90
C PRO A 29 4.95 -9.39 3.44
N LEU A 30 5.51 -8.21 3.20
CA LEU A 30 5.01 -6.92 3.69
C LEU A 30 4.20 -6.16 2.62
N PHE A 31 4.00 -6.75 1.43
CA PHE A 31 3.36 -6.08 0.30
C PHE A 31 1.94 -5.58 0.61
N LYS A 32 1.15 -6.34 1.36
CA LYS A 32 -0.21 -5.91 1.73
C LYS A 32 -0.23 -4.69 2.64
N ILE A 33 0.77 -4.55 3.52
CA ILE A 33 0.97 -3.33 4.32
C ILE A 33 1.35 -2.18 3.40
N TYR A 34 2.25 -2.40 2.44
CA TYR A 34 2.61 -1.39 1.43
C TYR A 34 1.39 -0.90 0.63
N GLN A 35 0.46 -1.79 0.28
CA GLN A 35 -0.78 -1.39 -0.40
C GLN A 35 -1.65 -0.47 0.47
N CYS A 36 -1.61 -0.60 1.79
CA CYS A 36 -2.29 0.32 2.71
C CYS A 36 -1.61 1.69 2.68
N TYR A 37 -0.27 1.75 2.70
CA TYR A 37 0.48 2.98 2.50
C TYR A 37 0.10 3.65 1.18
N ALA A 38 0.20 2.93 0.06
CA ALA A 38 -0.09 3.49 -1.25
C ALA A 38 -1.50 4.10 -1.35
N GLN A 39 -2.51 3.47 -0.74
CA GLN A 39 -3.88 4.01 -0.71
C GLN A 39 -3.96 5.33 0.06
N ILE A 40 -3.29 5.44 1.22
CA ILE A 40 -3.23 6.69 1.99
C ILE A 40 -2.43 7.76 1.25
N LEU A 41 -1.26 7.41 0.73
CA LEU A 41 -0.35 8.34 0.06
C LEU A 41 -0.93 8.88 -1.25
N ASN A 42 -1.64 8.06 -2.04
CA ASN A 42 -2.39 8.52 -3.22
C ASN A 42 -3.47 9.55 -2.87
N ALA A 43 -3.96 9.55 -1.63
CA ALA A 43 -4.97 10.46 -1.15
C ALA A 43 -4.41 11.66 -0.37
N SER A 44 -3.09 11.73 -0.23
CA SER A 44 -2.41 12.70 0.63
C SER A 44 -1.65 13.75 -0.16
N GLN A 45 -1.48 14.93 0.44
CA GLN A 45 -0.40 15.82 0.05
C GLN A 45 0.91 15.29 0.64
N LEU A 46 1.86 14.89 -0.22
CA LEU A 46 3.09 14.25 0.22
C LEU A 46 4.06 15.29 0.79
N PRO A 47 4.81 14.95 1.86
CA PRO A 47 5.85 15.83 2.37
C PRO A 47 6.93 16.08 1.31
N THR A 48 7.63 17.21 1.43
CA THR A 48 8.76 17.56 0.55
C THR A 48 10.11 17.13 1.12
N HIS A 49 10.17 16.81 2.41
CA HIS A 49 11.40 16.44 3.12
C HIS A 49 11.29 15.09 3.81
N PHE A 50 12.32 14.25 3.65
CA PHE A 50 12.41 12.94 4.26
C PHE A 50 13.84 12.64 4.69
N GLN A 51 13.98 11.76 5.67
CA GLN A 51 15.26 11.10 5.93
C GLN A 51 15.46 9.99 4.89
N HIS A 52 16.63 9.95 4.25
CA HIS A 52 16.90 9.17 3.04
C HIS A 52 17.64 7.85 3.32
N ASP A 53 17.28 7.13 4.38
CA ASP A 53 17.91 5.86 4.77
C ASP A 53 16.87 4.72 4.74
N LEU A 54 17.26 3.58 4.15
CA LEU A 54 16.46 2.35 4.05
C LEU A 54 17.23 1.12 4.54
N ASN A 55 16.50 0.18 5.15
CA ASN A 55 16.97 -1.17 5.39
C ASN A 55 16.42 -2.12 4.31
N LEU A 56 17.34 -2.74 3.57
CA LEU A 56 17.00 -3.60 2.44
C LEU A 56 17.30 -5.07 2.72
N VAL A 57 16.40 -5.96 2.35
CA VAL A 57 16.63 -7.41 2.36
C VAL A 57 17.61 -7.79 1.28
N SER A 58 18.67 -8.48 1.68
CA SER A 58 19.60 -9.15 0.79
C SER A 58 19.04 -10.51 0.43
N THR A 59 18.51 -10.65 -0.78
CA THR A 59 18.59 -11.94 -1.46
C THR A 59 20.08 -12.20 -1.70
N THR A 60 20.53 -13.45 -1.68
CA THR A 60 21.97 -13.80 -1.66
C THR A 60 22.78 -13.35 -2.89
N LYS A 61 22.18 -12.59 -3.81
CA LYS A 61 22.83 -11.93 -4.95
C LYS A 61 22.30 -10.50 -5.13
N LEU A 62 23.09 -9.51 -4.68
CA LEU A 62 22.91 -8.07 -4.99
C LEU A 62 22.99 -7.74 -6.50
N THR A 63 23.20 -8.73 -7.37
CA THR A 63 23.22 -8.58 -8.82
C THR A 63 21.82 -8.60 -9.46
N GLN A 64 20.76 -8.83 -8.68
CA GLN A 64 19.40 -8.60 -9.17
C GLN A 64 19.11 -7.10 -9.18
N ALA A 65 18.54 -6.60 -10.27
CA ALA A 65 18.13 -5.21 -10.46
C ALA A 65 17.02 -4.73 -9.48
N GLU A 66 16.70 -5.54 -8.47
CA GLU A 66 15.61 -5.32 -7.52
C GLU A 66 16.11 -5.46 -6.09
N LEU A 67 15.74 -4.49 -5.27
CA LEU A 67 16.03 -4.46 -3.84
C LEU A 67 14.73 -4.41 -3.05
N PHE A 68 14.66 -5.16 -1.97
CA PHE A 68 13.44 -5.27 -1.17
C PHE A 68 13.54 -4.47 0.13
N ALA A 69 12.77 -3.40 0.26
CA ALA A 69 12.70 -2.61 1.48
C ALA A 69 11.84 -3.29 2.55
N THR A 70 12.32 -3.26 3.80
CA THR A 70 11.58 -3.73 4.98
C THR A 70 11.02 -2.59 5.82
N ASP A 71 11.43 -1.36 5.53
CA ASP A 71 11.06 -0.19 6.30
C ASP A 71 10.67 1.00 5.40
N ASN A 72 10.26 2.08 6.05
CA ASN A 72 10.09 3.41 5.46
C ASN A 72 9.34 3.40 4.11
N PHE A 73 8.16 2.77 4.10
CA PHE A 73 7.33 2.61 2.91
C PHE A 73 6.87 3.92 2.26
N LEU A 74 6.89 5.03 3.00
CA LEU A 74 6.75 6.37 2.45
C LEU A 74 7.90 6.71 1.48
N LEU A 75 9.15 6.49 1.90
CA LEU A 75 10.30 6.72 1.06
C LEU A 75 10.33 5.74 -0.13
N VAL A 76 9.91 4.48 0.06
CA VAL A 76 9.75 3.51 -1.04
C VAL A 76 8.75 4.01 -2.08
N TYR A 77 7.58 4.47 -1.64
CA TYR A 77 6.56 5.03 -2.52
C TYR A 77 7.10 6.25 -3.28
N MET A 78 7.77 7.18 -2.59
CA MET A 78 8.36 8.36 -3.21
C MET A 78 9.46 8.03 -4.20
N ALA A 79 10.33 7.06 -3.89
CA ALA A 79 11.36 6.56 -4.80
C ALA A 79 10.77 6.03 -6.11
N GLN A 80 9.64 5.31 -6.03
CA GLN A 80 8.94 4.80 -7.21
C GLN A 80 8.27 5.89 -8.04
N GLN A 81 7.74 6.94 -7.41
CA GLN A 81 7.04 8.02 -8.12
C GLN A 81 7.97 9.10 -8.69
N GLN A 82 9.06 9.42 -7.98
CA GLN A 82 9.87 10.61 -8.23
C GLN A 82 11.33 10.29 -8.60
N ASN A 83 11.70 9.01 -8.69
CA ASN A 83 13.05 8.55 -9.00
C ASN A 83 14.14 9.20 -8.11
N ILE A 84 13.84 9.32 -6.82
CA ILE A 84 14.77 9.89 -5.84
C ILE A 84 15.88 8.90 -5.48
N ARG A 85 17.09 9.40 -5.27
CA ARG A 85 18.21 8.62 -4.73
C ARG A 85 18.00 8.39 -3.25
N VAL A 86 18.09 7.15 -2.80
CA VAL A 86 18.06 6.78 -1.38
C VAL A 86 19.36 6.10 -0.99
N LYS A 87 19.75 6.24 0.28
CA LYS A 87 20.82 5.45 0.87
C LYS A 87 20.22 4.17 1.40
N ALA A 88 20.91 3.06 1.17
CA ALA A 88 20.44 1.78 1.61
C ALA A 88 21.51 0.96 2.31
N HIS A 89 21.10 0.27 3.37
CA HIS A 89 21.91 -0.66 4.13
C HIS A 89 21.34 -2.08 3.95
N PRO A 90 22.15 -3.05 3.49
CA PRO A 90 21.68 -4.42 3.33
C PRO A 90 21.59 -5.13 4.68
N ILE A 91 20.55 -5.93 4.86
CA ILE A 91 20.35 -6.88 5.96
C ILE A 91 20.08 -8.28 5.39
N LEU A 92 20.39 -9.35 6.12
CA LEU A 92 20.08 -10.70 5.67
C LEU A 92 18.60 -11.02 5.92
N GLU A 93 17.99 -11.77 5.01
CA GLU A 93 16.57 -12.17 5.16
C GLU A 93 16.32 -12.96 6.45
N ALA A 94 17.27 -13.78 6.87
CA ALA A 94 17.22 -14.54 8.11
C ALA A 94 17.20 -13.66 9.39
N ASP A 95 17.67 -12.42 9.29
CA ASP A 95 17.72 -11.48 10.42
C ASP A 95 16.42 -10.66 10.56
N ILE A 96 15.42 -10.88 9.68
CA ILE A 96 14.18 -10.11 9.68
C ILE A 96 13.19 -10.70 10.68
N ASP A 97 12.94 -9.95 11.76
CA ASP A 97 11.75 -10.17 12.58
C ASP A 97 10.51 -9.58 11.88
N LEU A 98 9.81 -10.41 11.11
CA LEU A 98 8.61 -10.00 10.38
C LEU A 98 7.51 -9.46 11.30
N VAL A 99 7.34 -9.99 12.51
CA VAL A 99 6.27 -9.56 13.41
C VAL A 99 6.56 -8.14 13.91
N GLN A 100 7.81 -7.90 14.32
CA GLN A 100 8.26 -6.58 14.74
C GLN A 100 8.17 -5.56 13.60
N VAL A 101 8.63 -5.92 12.40
CA VAL A 101 8.57 -5.03 11.22
C VAL A 101 7.14 -4.69 10.84
N GLN A 102 6.23 -5.67 10.83
CA GLN A 102 4.80 -5.42 10.58
C GLN A 102 4.21 -4.45 11.60
N TYR A 103 4.55 -4.61 12.88
CA TYR A 103 4.13 -3.69 13.94
C TYR A 103 4.65 -2.27 13.71
N GLN A 104 5.95 -2.11 13.43
CA GLN A 104 6.59 -0.82 13.19
C GLN A 104 6.01 -0.10 11.98
N LEU A 105 5.82 -0.81 10.86
CA LEU A 105 5.21 -0.26 9.66
C LEU A 105 3.75 0.12 9.88
N SER A 106 2.99 -0.67 10.63
CA SER A 106 1.59 -0.36 10.95
C SER A 106 1.49 0.90 11.82
N THR A 107 2.32 1.00 12.85
CA THR A 107 2.37 2.17 13.73
C THR A 107 2.81 3.42 12.98
N SER A 108 3.81 3.30 12.10
CA SER A 108 4.26 4.40 11.24
C SER A 108 3.17 4.85 10.26
N LEU A 109 2.35 3.93 9.74
CA LEU A 109 1.22 4.30 8.88
C LEU A 109 0.18 5.11 9.64
N PHE A 110 -0.19 4.69 10.85
CA PHE A 110 -1.14 5.45 11.66
C PHE A 110 -0.64 6.85 11.99
N LYS A 111 0.65 6.98 12.30
CA LYS A 111 1.29 8.28 12.49
C LYS A 111 1.20 9.14 11.22
N LEU A 112 1.53 8.57 10.06
CA LEU A 112 1.40 9.28 8.79
C LEU A 112 -0.03 9.71 8.49
N MET A 113 -1.02 8.85 8.77
CA MET A 113 -2.42 9.21 8.58
C MET A 113 -2.81 10.46 9.37
N THR A 114 -2.29 10.61 10.60
CA THR A 114 -2.55 11.78 11.45
C THR A 114 -1.73 13.02 11.07
N GLU A 115 -0.61 12.85 10.38
CA GLU A 115 0.28 13.96 10.01
C GLU A 115 0.01 14.51 8.61
N LEU A 116 -0.52 13.67 7.71
CA LEU A 116 -0.77 14.04 6.32
C LEU A 116 -2.15 14.67 6.14
N LYS A 117 -2.22 15.68 5.27
CA LYS A 117 -3.50 16.20 4.78
C LYS A 117 -4.09 15.23 3.76
N ILE A 118 -4.99 14.37 4.22
CA ILE A 118 -5.66 13.36 3.41
C ILE A 118 -6.99 13.92 2.87
N ASN A 119 -7.19 13.82 1.56
CA ASN A 119 -8.47 14.16 0.94
C ASN A 119 -9.43 12.95 1.02
N PRO A 120 -10.50 13.01 1.84
CA PRO A 120 -11.43 11.89 1.97
C PRO A 120 -12.22 11.60 0.68
N GLN A 121 -12.32 12.56 -0.25
CA GLN A 121 -13.10 12.40 -1.49
C GLN A 121 -12.44 11.46 -2.50
N VAL A 122 -11.13 11.22 -2.41
CA VAL A 122 -10.43 10.30 -3.31
C VAL A 122 -10.30 8.89 -2.72
N LEU A 123 -10.68 8.70 -1.46
CA LEU A 123 -10.65 7.40 -0.80
C LEU A 123 -11.81 6.50 -1.24
N ASN A 124 -11.58 5.19 -1.13
CA ASN A 124 -12.63 4.16 -1.05
C ASN A 124 -12.68 3.66 0.41
N PRO A 125 -13.60 4.19 1.24
CA PRO A 125 -13.62 3.93 2.68
C PRO A 125 -13.74 2.45 3.04
N ASP A 126 -14.67 1.71 2.44
CA ASP A 126 -14.89 0.30 2.78
C ASP A 126 -13.68 -0.56 2.41
N ARG A 127 -13.13 -0.36 1.21
CA ARG A 127 -11.94 -1.10 0.75
C ARG A 127 -10.71 -0.75 1.59
N LEU A 128 -10.51 0.53 1.92
CA LEU A 128 -9.43 0.96 2.80
C LEU A 128 -9.57 0.30 4.17
N LEU A 129 -10.77 0.36 4.77
CA LEU A 129 -11.04 -0.22 6.08
C LEU A 129 -10.78 -1.74 6.10
N GLN A 130 -11.21 -2.45 5.05
CA GLN A 130 -10.93 -3.87 4.87
C GLN A 130 -9.43 -4.14 4.80
N ASN A 131 -8.70 -3.41 3.95
CA ASN A 131 -7.26 -3.60 3.77
C ASN A 131 -6.48 -3.34 5.06
N LEU A 132 -6.79 -2.25 5.77
CA LEU A 132 -6.16 -1.93 7.05
C LEU A 132 -6.38 -3.06 8.07
N ASN A 133 -7.62 -3.54 8.19
CA ASN A 133 -7.96 -4.61 9.13
C ASN A 133 -7.35 -5.97 8.78
N GLN A 134 -7.15 -6.26 7.51
CA GLN A 134 -6.58 -7.53 7.04
C GLN A 134 -5.05 -7.54 7.07
N SER A 135 -4.41 -6.39 6.86
CA SER A 135 -2.98 -6.32 6.55
C SER A 135 -2.13 -5.78 7.69
N LEU A 136 -2.67 -4.91 8.54
CA LEU A 136 -1.91 -4.29 9.61
C LEU A 136 -1.82 -5.19 10.84
N SER A 137 -0.76 -4.97 11.63
CA SER A 137 -0.55 -5.62 12.91
C SER A 137 -1.73 -5.37 13.85
N LYS A 138 -2.29 -6.46 14.40
CA LYS A 138 -3.37 -6.40 15.38
C LYS A 138 -2.96 -5.64 16.63
N GLN A 139 -1.71 -5.78 17.05
CA GLN A 139 -1.17 -5.03 18.19
C GLN A 139 -1.13 -3.53 17.90
N ALA A 140 -0.64 -3.13 16.72
CA ALA A 140 -0.61 -1.70 16.36
C ALA A 140 -2.01 -1.09 16.30
N ILE A 141 -3.00 -1.83 15.78
CA ILE A 141 -4.41 -1.40 15.78
C ILE A 141 -4.94 -1.25 17.21
N TYR A 142 -4.63 -2.20 18.09
CA TYR A 142 -5.04 -2.15 19.49
C TYR A 142 -4.48 -0.92 20.19
N ASP A 143 -3.16 -0.68 20.05
CA ASP A 143 -2.47 0.44 20.69
C ASP A 143 -3.04 1.80 20.25
N VAL A 144 -3.39 1.94 18.97
CA VAL A 144 -4.03 3.16 18.46
C VAL A 144 -5.46 3.30 19.00
N ASN A 145 -6.23 2.21 19.06
CA ASN A 145 -7.57 2.26 19.65
C ASN A 145 -7.54 2.60 21.15
N GLN A 146 -6.55 2.11 21.89
CA GLN A 146 -6.44 2.33 23.34
C GLN A 146 -6.26 3.80 23.70
N LYS A 147 -5.67 4.60 22.80
CA LYS A 147 -5.53 6.06 22.97
C LYS A 147 -6.87 6.80 22.88
N LEU A 148 -7.91 6.18 22.34
CA LEU A 148 -9.15 6.85 21.94
C LEU A 148 -10.42 6.23 22.53
N TYR A 149 -10.34 5.02 23.08
CA TYR A 149 -11.50 4.25 23.56
C TYR A 149 -11.15 3.44 24.80
N ASP A 150 -12.06 3.41 25.78
CA ASP A 150 -11.92 2.64 27.03
C ASP A 150 -11.90 1.12 26.81
N LYS A 151 -12.58 0.65 25.74
CA LYS A 151 -12.62 -0.75 25.33
C LYS A 151 -11.97 -0.90 23.95
N PRO A 152 -10.63 -0.91 23.88
CA PRO A 152 -9.91 -1.00 22.61
C PRO A 152 -10.16 -2.33 21.90
N ARG A 153 -10.24 -2.26 20.57
CA ARG A 153 -10.43 -3.42 19.70
C ARG A 153 -9.19 -3.60 18.82
N CYS A 154 -8.95 -4.83 18.37
CA CYS A 154 -7.91 -5.13 17.38
C CYS A 154 -8.39 -4.91 15.93
N SER A 155 -9.33 -3.97 15.74
CA SER A 155 -9.86 -3.58 14.43
C SER A 155 -9.99 -2.06 14.28
N VAL A 156 -9.73 -1.58 13.07
CA VAL A 156 -9.99 -0.20 12.67
C VAL A 156 -11.47 -0.09 12.36
N SER A 157 -12.17 0.79 13.09
CA SER A 157 -13.55 1.15 12.81
C SER A 157 -13.63 2.36 11.88
N LEU A 158 -14.78 2.59 11.26
CA LEU A 158 -15.01 3.80 10.45
C LEU A 158 -14.83 5.08 11.28
N ASN A 159 -15.22 5.05 12.57
CA ASN A 159 -14.99 6.16 13.49
C ASN A 159 -13.50 6.40 13.72
N LEU A 160 -12.71 5.34 13.92
CA LEU A 160 -11.26 5.47 14.09
C LEU A 160 -10.62 6.00 12.81
N LEU A 161 -10.99 5.46 11.64
CA LEU A 161 -10.49 5.93 10.35
C LEU A 161 -10.76 7.43 10.16
N ALA A 162 -11.99 7.87 10.44
CA ALA A 162 -12.38 9.28 10.37
C ALA A 162 -11.50 10.17 11.28
N LYS A 163 -11.27 9.75 12.52
CA LYS A 163 -10.37 10.45 13.45
C LYS A 163 -8.92 10.49 12.95
N LEU A 164 -8.42 9.38 12.40
CA LEU A 164 -7.03 9.28 11.95
C LEU A 164 -6.73 10.21 10.77
N ILE A 165 -7.69 10.44 9.87
CA ILE A 165 -7.50 11.26 8.68
C ILE A 165 -8.11 12.67 8.81
N ASP A 166 -8.47 13.05 10.03
CA ASP A 166 -9.10 14.34 10.37
C ASP A 166 -10.33 14.69 9.51
N CYS A 167 -11.31 13.77 9.47
CA CYS A 167 -12.59 14.02 8.82
C CYS A 167 -13.77 13.53 9.64
N SER A 168 -14.98 13.94 9.26
CA SER A 168 -16.20 13.39 9.85
C SER A 168 -16.52 11.99 9.31
N ARG A 169 -17.14 11.16 10.14
CA ARG A 169 -17.68 9.86 9.68
C ARG A 169 -18.68 10.01 8.53
N ASN A 170 -19.48 11.08 8.54
CA ASN A 170 -20.48 11.33 7.51
C ASN A 170 -19.83 11.62 6.15
N GLN A 171 -18.68 12.28 6.10
CA GLN A 171 -17.93 12.46 4.84
C GLN A 171 -17.51 11.12 4.24
N LEU A 172 -17.05 10.17 5.07
CA LEU A 172 -16.70 8.83 4.60
C LEU A 172 -17.94 8.04 4.14
N LEU A 173 -19.04 8.07 4.90
CA LEU A 173 -20.29 7.41 4.52
C LEU A 173 -20.85 7.96 3.21
N TYR A 174 -20.87 9.28 3.07
CA TYR A 174 -21.32 9.94 1.86
C TYR A 174 -20.44 9.56 0.66
N ARG A 175 -19.11 9.56 0.84
CA ARG A 175 -18.18 9.12 -0.19
C ARG A 175 -18.43 7.67 -0.61
N GLN A 176 -18.64 6.76 0.34
CA GLN A 176 -18.96 5.37 0.04
C GLN A 176 -20.28 5.24 -0.74
N LYS A 177 -21.31 6.01 -0.36
CA LYS A 177 -22.58 6.07 -1.09
C LYS A 177 -22.39 6.50 -2.54
N GLN A 178 -21.53 7.49 -2.80
CA GLN A 178 -21.21 7.92 -4.17
C GLN A 178 -20.54 6.81 -4.99
N ILE A 179 -19.58 6.07 -4.39
CA ILE A 179 -18.91 4.94 -5.06
C ILE A 179 -19.93 3.86 -5.43
N ASN A 180 -20.78 3.49 -4.48
CA ASN A 180 -21.80 2.46 -4.69
C ASN A 180 -22.79 2.91 -5.78
N GLY A 181 -23.27 4.16 -5.75
CA GLY A 181 -24.14 4.70 -6.78
C GLY A 181 -23.51 4.69 -8.18
N ALA A 182 -22.22 5.06 -8.30
CA ALA A 182 -21.51 5.00 -9.57
C ALA A 182 -21.34 3.55 -10.09
N HIS A 183 -21.11 2.61 -9.18
CA HIS A 183 -21.03 1.18 -9.51
C HIS A 183 -22.39 0.64 -9.99
N ASP A 184 -23.48 1.00 -9.30
CA ASP A 184 -24.83 0.59 -9.68
C ASP A 184 -25.20 1.13 -11.06
N LEU A 185 -24.89 2.41 -11.35
CA LEU A 185 -25.07 2.99 -12.67
C LEU A 185 -24.29 2.23 -13.75
N ARG A 186 -23.04 1.82 -13.46
CA ARG A 186 -22.22 1.03 -14.40
C ARG A 186 -22.82 -0.36 -14.62
N ILE A 187 -23.30 -1.02 -13.58
CA ILE A 187 -24.00 -2.30 -13.70
C ILE A 187 -25.27 -2.14 -14.53
N GLN A 188 -26.08 -1.10 -14.28
CA GLN A 188 -27.30 -0.84 -15.05
C GLN A 188 -26.98 -0.58 -16.53
N ALA A 189 -25.93 0.20 -16.83
CA ALA A 189 -25.48 0.40 -18.20
C ALA A 189 -25.05 -0.91 -18.88
N LEU A 190 -24.34 -1.79 -18.16
CA LEU A 190 -23.98 -3.11 -18.68
C LEU A 190 -25.20 -4.01 -18.89
N LYS A 191 -26.17 -3.99 -17.97
CA LYS A 191 -27.43 -4.72 -18.11
C LYS A 191 -28.21 -4.26 -19.35
N ASN A 192 -28.34 -2.95 -19.55
CA ASN A 192 -29.02 -2.37 -20.71
C ASN A 192 -28.34 -2.72 -22.03
N LYS A 193 -27.01 -2.93 -22.04
CA LYS A 193 -26.26 -3.38 -23.22
C LYS A 193 -26.44 -4.88 -23.52
N CYS A 194 -26.85 -5.68 -22.53
CA CYS A 194 -27.04 -7.11 -22.68
C CYS A 194 -28.51 -7.42 -23.02
N LYS A 195 -28.83 -7.47 -24.33
CA LYS A 195 -30.18 -7.76 -24.84
C LYS A 195 -30.72 -9.12 -24.36
N ALA A 196 -29.83 -10.07 -24.07
CA ALA A 196 -30.20 -11.37 -23.50
C ALA A 196 -30.91 -11.26 -22.15
N LEU A 197 -30.60 -10.25 -21.32
CA LEU A 197 -31.24 -10.09 -20.01
C LEU A 197 -32.69 -9.62 -20.08
N THR A 198 -33.13 -9.13 -21.24
CA THR A 198 -34.50 -8.68 -21.49
C THR A 198 -35.29 -9.62 -22.41
N SER A 199 -34.70 -10.73 -22.87
CA SER A 199 -35.33 -11.68 -23.80
C SER A 199 -36.04 -12.81 -23.04
N ALA A 200 -37.26 -13.17 -23.47
CA ALA A 200 -38.00 -14.31 -22.92
C ALA A 200 -37.32 -15.66 -23.22
N GLN A 201 -36.52 -15.73 -24.29
CA GLN A 201 -35.63 -16.84 -24.60
C GLN A 201 -34.25 -16.28 -25.01
N PRO A 202 -33.29 -16.20 -24.08
CA PRO A 202 -31.96 -15.68 -24.38
C PRO A 202 -31.18 -16.66 -25.28
N CYS A 203 -30.51 -16.14 -26.31
CA CYS A 203 -29.59 -16.90 -27.16
C CYS A 203 -28.19 -16.26 -27.22
N ALA A 204 -27.18 -17.05 -27.63
CA ALA A 204 -25.76 -16.66 -27.54
C ALA A 204 -25.43 -15.33 -28.25
N SER A 205 -26.10 -15.03 -29.37
CA SER A 205 -25.90 -13.79 -30.14
C SER A 205 -26.41 -12.53 -29.45
N GLN A 206 -27.15 -12.65 -28.34
CA GLN A 206 -27.76 -11.53 -27.60
C GLN A 206 -26.96 -11.10 -26.35
N PHE A 207 -25.92 -11.85 -25.97
CA PHE A 207 -25.11 -11.55 -24.78
C PHE A 207 -24.15 -10.38 -24.98
N TRP A 208 -23.71 -10.13 -26.21
CA TRP A 208 -22.80 -9.04 -26.56
C TRP A 208 -23.32 -8.33 -27.80
N ASN A 209 -23.74 -7.07 -27.68
CA ASN A 209 -23.89 -6.22 -28.87
C ASN A 209 -22.47 -6.02 -29.45
N LEU A 210 -22.14 -6.69 -30.55
CA LEU A 210 -20.88 -6.54 -31.29
C LEU A 210 -20.80 -5.25 -32.12
N THR A 211 -21.79 -4.36 -32.01
CA THR A 211 -21.77 -3.05 -32.66
C THR A 211 -20.83 -2.13 -31.89
N HIS A 212 -19.54 -2.18 -32.25
CA HIS A 212 -18.62 -1.07 -32.06
C HIS A 212 -19.01 0.00 -33.08
N GLU A 213 -19.73 1.04 -32.66
CA GLU A 213 -19.82 2.26 -33.45
C GLU A 213 -18.45 2.95 -33.41
N ASN A 214 -17.90 3.23 -34.60
CA ASN A 214 -16.62 3.92 -34.82
C ASN A 214 -16.66 5.37 -34.33
#